data_AF-A0A243Q771-F1
#
_entry.id   AF-A0A243Q771-F1
#
_cell.length_a   1.000
_cell.length_b   1.000
_cell.length_c   1.000
_cell.angle_alpha   90.00
_cell.angle_beta   90.00
_cell.angle_gamma   90.00
#
_symmetry.space_group_name_H-M   'P 1'
#
loop_
_entity.id
_entity.type
_entity.pdbx_description
1 polymer ?
#
loop_
_entity_poly.entity_id
_entity_poly.type
_entity_poly.pdbx_seq_one_letter_code
_entity_poly.pdbx_strand_id
1 'polypeptide(L)'
;MTARALGTAVLIEGETALRMAKYAAVAALEKLARSGMPPGPELVEIYEAAKQAQSHPGHSDGPEIALAEDCSPTDLIDSATAARILGVTRRQVVRLGATLDGTQLPNGYWTFHRGTVEDYARQRPRQTQRRTAA
;
A
#
# COMPACT_ATOMS: atom_id res chain seq x y z
N MET A 1 9.84 -0.72 21.07
CA MET A 1 10.04 0.40 20.14
C MET A 1 11.26 1.14 20.66
N THR A 2 12.39 1.08 19.97
CA THR A 2 13.65 1.66 20.43
C THR A 2 14.20 2.55 19.32
N ALA A 3 14.02 3.86 19.47
CA ALA A 3 14.81 4.84 18.73
C ALA A 3 15.98 5.23 19.63
N ARG A 4 17.20 5.09 19.13
CA ARG A 4 18.43 5.43 19.86
C ARG A 4 19.26 6.41 19.06
N ALA A 5 19.64 7.53 19.69
CA ALA A 5 20.61 8.45 19.11
C ALA A 5 22.03 7.89 19.24
N LEU A 6 22.79 7.96 18.16
CA LEU A 6 24.18 7.54 18.01
C LEU A 6 24.99 8.74 17.48
N GLY A 7 25.00 9.83 18.24
CA GLY A 7 25.59 11.10 17.80
C GLY A 7 24.77 11.75 16.68
N THR A 8 25.31 11.73 15.45
CA THR A 8 24.64 12.28 14.26
C THR A 8 23.70 11.28 13.57
N ALA A 9 23.65 10.04 14.03
CA ALA A 9 22.78 9.00 13.49
C ALA A 9 21.65 8.66 14.48
N VAL A 10 20.52 8.18 13.97
CA VAL A 10 19.44 7.60 14.77
C VAL A 10 19.20 6.18 14.31
N LEU A 11 19.35 5.22 15.22
CA LEU A 11 18.97 3.83 14.99
C LEU A 11 17.50 3.65 15.37
N ILE A 12 16.70 3.15 14.42
CA ILE A 12 15.27 2.89 14.61
C ILE A 12 15.05 1.38 14.51
N GLU A 13 14.62 0.76 15.61
CA GLU A 13 14.38 -0.67 15.67
C GLU A 13 12.91 -0.99 15.96
N GLY A 14 12.47 -2.10 15.37
CA GLY A 14 11.16 -2.67 15.57
C GLY A 14 10.18 -2.34 14.44
N GLU A 15 9.34 -3.31 14.14
CA GLU A 15 8.40 -3.29 13.02
C GLU A 15 7.49 -2.05 13.03
N THR A 16 6.89 -1.72 14.17
CA THR A 16 6.03 -0.53 14.30
C THR A 16 6.79 0.76 14.04
N ALA A 17 8.05 0.85 14.48
CA ALA A 17 8.87 2.04 14.29
C ALA A 17 9.25 2.24 12.81
N LEU A 18 9.60 1.14 12.12
CA LEU A 18 9.84 1.14 10.68
C LEU A 18 8.59 1.52 9.89
N ARG A 19 7.41 0.98 10.25
CA ARG A 19 6.11 1.37 9.64
C ARG A 19 5.85 2.87 9.76
N MET A 20 6.07 3.42 10.95
CA MET A 20 5.91 4.85 11.19
C MET A 20 6.92 5.70 10.40
N ALA A 21 8.18 5.26 10.30
CA ALA A 21 9.20 5.95 9.52
C ALA A 21 8.84 6.00 8.02
N LYS A 22 8.42 4.86 7.45
CA LYS A 22 7.92 4.81 6.06
C LYS A 22 6.72 5.72 5.85
N TYR A 23 5.72 5.65 6.74
CA TYR A 23 4.52 6.47 6.64
C TYR A 23 4.84 7.97 6.68
N ALA A 24 5.73 8.39 7.59
CA ALA A 24 6.17 9.77 7.68
C ALA A 24 6.89 10.23 6.40
N ALA A 25 7.74 9.38 5.82
CA ALA A 25 8.44 9.69 4.58
C ALA A 25 7.46 9.84 3.40
N VAL A 26 6.48 8.94 3.27
CA VAL A 26 5.42 9.03 2.24
C VAL A 26 4.63 10.33 2.40
N ALA A 27 4.15 10.65 3.61
CA ALA A 27 3.38 11.85 3.85
C ALA A 27 4.16 13.14 3.52
N ALA A 28 5.47 13.14 3.76
CA ALA A 28 6.36 14.25 3.41
C ALA A 28 6.52 14.38 1.89
N LEU A 29 6.76 13.27 1.17
CA LEU A 29 6.87 13.25 -0.29
C LEU A 29 5.56 13.72 -0.95
N GLU A 30 4.42 13.24 -0.50
CA GLU A 30 3.10 13.67 -1.00
C GLU A 30 2.84 15.15 -0.75
N LYS A 31 3.24 15.66 0.42
CA LYS A 31 3.09 17.08 0.74
C LYS A 31 3.95 17.92 -0.21
N LEU A 32 5.18 17.51 -0.48
CA LEU A 32 6.10 18.20 -1.39
C LEU A 32 5.56 18.20 -2.83
N ALA A 33 5.07 17.05 -3.29
CA ALA A 33 4.39 16.94 -4.58
C ALA A 33 3.19 17.89 -4.68
N ARG A 34 2.37 17.99 -3.61
CA ARG A 34 1.23 18.93 -3.55
C ARG A 34 1.65 20.40 -3.50
N SER A 35 2.79 20.72 -2.89
CA SER A 35 3.32 22.09 -2.83
C SER A 35 4.14 22.48 -4.07
N GLY A 36 4.34 21.57 -5.02
CA GLY A 36 5.18 21.81 -6.20
C GLY A 36 6.67 21.96 -5.88
N MET A 37 7.10 21.52 -4.69
CA MET A 37 8.51 21.54 -4.32
C MET A 37 9.12 20.16 -4.63
N PRO A 38 10.29 20.11 -5.30
CA PRO A 38 10.94 18.84 -5.55
C PRO A 38 11.38 18.21 -4.22
N PRO A 39 11.23 16.88 -4.05
CA PRO A 39 11.73 16.21 -2.86
C PRO A 39 13.26 16.22 -2.86
N GLY A 40 13.84 16.53 -1.70
CA GLY A 40 15.29 16.39 -1.50
C GLY A 40 15.72 14.91 -1.58
N PRO A 41 16.92 14.62 -2.08
CA PRO A 41 17.41 13.25 -2.26
C PRO A 41 17.41 12.46 -0.95
N GLU A 42 17.71 13.12 0.18
CA GLU A 42 17.77 12.49 1.51
C GLU A 42 16.41 11.91 1.93
N LEU A 43 15.32 12.58 1.57
CA LEU A 43 13.96 12.12 1.90
C LEU A 43 13.58 10.89 1.08
N VAL A 44 14.01 10.84 -0.18
CA VAL A 44 13.80 9.69 -1.06
C VAL A 44 14.60 8.49 -0.54
N GLU A 45 15.85 8.70 -0.13
CA GLU A 45 16.70 7.66 0.46
C GLU A 45 16.10 7.10 1.75
N ILE A 46 15.59 7.96 2.64
CA ILE A 46 14.91 7.53 3.87
C ILE A 46 13.68 6.67 3.56
N TYR A 47 12.89 7.08 2.56
CA TYR A 47 11.72 6.31 2.13
C TYR A 47 12.12 4.93 1.60
N GLU A 48 13.08 4.86 0.68
CA GLU A 48 13.53 3.59 0.10
C GLU A 48 14.16 2.68 1.14
N ALA A 49 14.96 3.21 2.08
CA ALA A 49 15.51 2.44 3.19
C ALA A 49 14.40 1.86 4.10
N ALA A 50 13.39 2.66 4.44
CA ALA A 50 12.27 2.21 5.26
C ALA A 50 11.35 1.21 4.54
N LYS A 51 11.25 1.32 3.21
CA LYS A 51 10.52 0.39 2.34
C LYS A 51 11.25 -0.95 2.24
N GLN A 52 12.57 -0.94 2.02
CA GLN A 52 13.41 -2.14 2.00
C GLN A 52 13.43 -2.88 3.34
N ALA A 53 13.49 -2.15 4.46
CA ALA A 53 13.45 -2.75 5.80
C ALA A 53 12.09 -3.41 6.13
N GLN A 54 11.02 -3.03 5.42
CA GLN A 54 9.69 -3.64 5.57
C GLN A 54 9.39 -4.72 4.55
N SER A 55 10.05 -4.71 3.38
CA SER A 55 10.02 -5.86 2.49
C SER A 55 10.77 -7.00 3.17
N HIS A 56 10.02 -7.91 3.80
CA HIS A 56 10.57 -9.17 4.24
C HIS A 56 11.31 -9.83 3.06
N PRO A 57 12.55 -10.29 3.22
CA PRO A 57 13.08 -11.33 2.37
C PRO A 57 12.30 -12.61 2.72
N GLY A 58 11.14 -12.79 2.10
CA GLY A 58 10.39 -14.03 2.11
C GLY A 58 11.08 -15.09 1.23
N HIS A 59 12.33 -15.40 1.52
CA HIS A 59 12.95 -16.68 1.17
C HIS A 59 13.23 -17.41 2.48
N SER A 60 12.19 -18.00 3.04
CA SER A 60 12.40 -19.19 3.85
C SER A 60 12.92 -20.28 2.92
N ASP A 61 14.12 -20.80 3.18
CA ASP A 61 14.64 -22.04 2.59
C ASP A 61 13.68 -23.19 2.92
N GLY A 62 12.60 -23.29 2.14
CA GLY A 62 11.66 -24.39 2.05
C GLY A 62 11.51 -24.70 0.56
N PRO A 63 11.22 -25.95 0.18
CA PRO A 63 11.37 -26.41 -1.18
C PRO A 63 10.66 -25.47 -2.15
N GLU A 64 11.46 -24.93 -3.07
CA GLU A 64 11.12 -24.11 -4.22
C GLU A 64 9.68 -24.29 -4.69
N ILE A 65 8.78 -23.39 -4.28
CA ILE A 65 7.54 -23.16 -5.00
C ILE A 65 7.82 -21.93 -5.86
N ALA A 66 8.34 -22.18 -7.05
CA ALA A 66 8.40 -21.22 -8.13
C ALA A 66 6.98 -20.68 -8.38
N LEU A 67 6.69 -19.48 -7.88
CA LEU A 67 5.61 -18.63 -8.38
C LEU A 67 6.13 -17.20 -8.50
N ALA A 68 7.16 -17.06 -9.35
CA ALA A 68 7.20 -15.92 -10.25
C ALA A 68 6.09 -16.12 -11.29
N GLU A 69 4.84 -15.86 -10.89
CA GLU A 69 3.82 -15.53 -11.88
C GLU A 69 3.92 -14.02 -12.10
N ASP A 70 4.39 -13.68 -13.30
CA ASP A 70 4.39 -12.35 -13.86
C ASP A 70 3.19 -11.55 -13.37
N CYS A 71 3.45 -10.42 -12.70
CA CYS A 71 2.47 -9.35 -12.60
C CYS A 71 2.22 -8.84 -14.03
N SER A 72 1.34 -9.54 -14.75
CA SER A 72 0.91 -9.14 -16.07
C SER A 72 0.34 -7.72 -15.97
N PRO A 73 0.85 -6.74 -16.72
CA PRO A 73 0.43 -5.34 -16.65
C PRO A 73 -1.00 -5.10 -17.17
N THR A 74 -1.81 -6.15 -17.37
CA THR A 74 -3.10 -6.08 -18.09
C THR A 74 -4.35 -6.08 -17.23
N ASP A 75 -4.26 -6.32 -15.93
CA ASP A 75 -5.46 -6.53 -15.11
C ASP A 75 -5.94 -5.27 -14.37
N LEU A 76 -6.17 -4.21 -15.16
CA LEU A 76 -6.97 -3.08 -14.70
C LEU A 76 -8.45 -3.52 -14.67
N ILE A 77 -9.04 -3.46 -13.49
CA ILE A 77 -10.43 -3.80 -13.25
C ILE A 77 -11.26 -2.56 -12.97
N ASP A 78 -12.53 -2.61 -13.34
CA ASP A 78 -13.46 -1.53 -13.08
C ASP A 78 -13.98 -1.54 -11.64
N SER A 79 -14.57 -0.42 -11.23
CA SER A 79 -15.24 -0.29 -9.92
C SER A 79 -16.29 -1.37 -9.62
N ALA A 80 -16.94 -1.97 -10.62
CA ALA A 80 -17.93 -3.04 -10.41
C ALA A 80 -17.25 -4.39 -10.10
N THR A 81 -16.12 -4.68 -10.75
CA THR A 81 -15.33 -5.88 -10.49
C THR A 81 -14.59 -5.77 -9.17
N ALA A 82 -14.01 -4.61 -8.85
CA ALA A 82 -13.41 -4.37 -7.54
C ALA A 82 -14.43 -4.51 -6.40
N ALA A 83 -15.68 -4.07 -6.61
CA ALA A 83 -16.77 -4.22 -5.64
C ALA A 83 -17.09 -5.68 -5.33
N ARG A 84 -17.09 -6.55 -6.34
CA ARG A 84 -17.28 -7.99 -6.17
C ARG A 84 -16.14 -8.63 -5.39
N ILE A 85 -14.89 -8.29 -5.70
CA ILE A 85 -13.71 -8.83 -5.00
C ILE A 85 -13.71 -8.41 -3.53
N LEU A 86 -14.07 -7.16 -3.23
CA LEU A 86 -14.08 -6.62 -1.88
C LEU A 86 -15.35 -6.94 -1.09
N GLY A 87 -16.39 -7.50 -1.73
CA GLY A 87 -17.69 -7.77 -1.12
C GLY A 87 -18.42 -6.50 -0.65
N VAL A 88 -18.28 -5.38 -1.37
CA VAL A 88 -18.86 -4.08 -1.01
C VAL A 88 -19.61 -3.46 -2.19
N THR A 89 -20.33 -2.37 -1.95
CA THR A 89 -21.02 -1.64 -3.03
C THR A 89 -20.04 -0.83 -3.88
N ARG A 90 -20.37 -0.57 -5.15
CA ARG A 90 -19.59 0.27 -6.06
C ARG A 90 -19.28 1.66 -5.48
N ARG A 91 -20.25 2.26 -4.77
CA ARG A 91 -20.07 3.56 -4.09
C ARG A 91 -19.02 3.49 -2.99
N GLN A 92 -18.93 2.37 -2.26
CA GLN A 92 -17.89 2.16 -1.25
C GLN A 92 -16.51 1.98 -1.90
N VAL A 93 -16.42 1.28 -3.03
CA VAL A 93 -15.15 1.17 -3.80
C VAL A 93 -14.65 2.53 -4.27
N VAL A 94 -15.53 3.35 -4.84
CA VAL A 94 -15.16 4.72 -5.29
C VAL A 94 -14.68 5.56 -4.10
N ARG A 95 -15.30 5.42 -2.92
CA ARG A 95 -14.84 6.09 -1.70
C ARG A 95 -13.47 5.57 -1.21
N LEU A 96 -13.17 4.30 -1.46
CA LEU A 96 -11.86 3.69 -1.23
C LEU A 96 -10.87 3.98 -2.36
N GLY A 97 -11.25 4.81 -3.34
CA GLY A 97 -10.48 5.13 -4.54
C GLY A 97 -9.01 5.41 -4.27
N ALA A 98 -8.73 6.38 -3.39
CA ALA A 98 -7.38 6.76 -3.00
C ALA A 98 -6.64 5.70 -2.16
N THR A 99 -7.36 4.78 -1.51
CA THR A 99 -6.77 3.70 -0.71
C THR A 99 -6.40 2.48 -1.54
N LEU A 100 -7.07 2.28 -2.67
CA LEU A 100 -6.86 1.16 -3.59
C LEU A 100 -5.95 1.54 -4.76
N ASP A 101 -5.24 2.67 -4.67
CA ASP A 101 -4.48 3.29 -5.76
C ASP A 101 -5.31 3.39 -7.06
N GLY A 102 -6.62 3.66 -6.91
CA GLY A 102 -7.55 3.79 -8.01
C GLY A 102 -7.29 5.06 -8.80
N THR A 103 -7.37 4.95 -10.13
CA THR A 103 -7.27 6.09 -11.04
C THR A 103 -8.63 6.40 -11.64
N GLN A 104 -9.01 7.68 -11.64
CA GLN A 104 -10.20 8.14 -12.34
C GLN A 104 -9.83 8.53 -13.77
N LEU A 105 -10.49 7.90 -14.75
CA LEU A 105 -10.35 8.21 -16.17
C LEU A 105 -11.11 9.50 -16.52
N PRO A 106 -10.75 10.19 -17.63
CA PRO A 106 -11.40 11.42 -18.08
C PRO A 106 -12.91 11.30 -18.33
N ASN A 107 -13.40 10.08 -18.58
CA ASN A 107 -14.82 9.77 -18.76
C ASN A 107 -15.58 9.56 -17.43
N GLY A 108 -14.92 9.78 -16.27
CA GLY A 108 -15.49 9.67 -14.93
C GLY A 108 -15.49 8.24 -14.36
N TYR A 109 -15.01 7.25 -15.10
CA TYR A 109 -14.91 5.87 -14.64
C TYR A 109 -13.69 5.66 -13.77
N TRP A 110 -13.79 4.72 -12.82
CA TRP A 110 -12.69 4.34 -11.94
C TRP A 110 -12.11 3.00 -12.38
N THR A 111 -10.78 2.95 -12.48
CA THR A 111 -9.98 1.76 -12.76
C THR A 111 -9.03 1.49 -11.61
N PHE A 112 -8.83 0.20 -11.30
CA PHE A 112 -8.03 -0.28 -10.18
C PHE A 112 -7.13 -1.40 -10.65
N HIS A 113 -5.95 -1.52 -10.06
CA HIS A 113 -5.15 -2.72 -10.24
C HIS A 113 -5.77 -3.88 -9.47
N ARG A 114 -6.05 -5.00 -10.15
CA ARG A 114 -6.59 -6.21 -9.52
C ARG A 114 -5.75 -6.64 -8.32
N GLY A 115 -4.42 -6.68 -8.48
CA GLY A 115 -3.49 -7.08 -7.41
C GLY A 115 -3.64 -6.24 -6.14
N THR A 116 -3.69 -4.91 -6.26
CA THR A 116 -3.90 -3.99 -5.14
C THR A 116 -5.24 -4.23 -4.45
N VAL A 117 -6.30 -4.52 -5.22
CA VAL A 117 -7.63 -4.81 -4.67
C VAL A 117 -7.66 -6.14 -3.92
N GLU A 118 -7.02 -7.17 -4.44
CA GLU A 118 -6.91 -8.49 -3.79
C GLU A 118 -6.03 -8.44 -2.54
N ASP A 119 -4.93 -7.70 -2.56
CA ASP A 119 -4.09 -7.44 -1.39
C ASP A 119 -4.86 -6.69 -0.30
N TYR A 120 -5.61 -5.67 -0.68
CA TYR A 120 -6.47 -4.94 0.25
C TYR A 120 -7.55 -5.86 0.83
N ALA A 121 -8.15 -6.76 0.03
CA ALA A 121 -9.11 -7.75 0.51
C ALA A 121 -8.50 -8.70 1.55
N ARG A 122 -7.24 -9.13 1.34
CA ARG A 122 -6.50 -10.01 2.25
C ARG A 122 -6.14 -9.32 3.57
N GLN A 123 -5.77 -8.04 3.52
CA GLN A 123 -5.33 -7.27 4.70
C GLN A 123 -6.48 -6.68 5.51
N ARG A 124 -7.69 -6.59 4.93
CA ARG A 124 -8.86 -6.05 5.62
C ARG A 124 -9.26 -6.98 6.77
N PRO A 125 -9.25 -6.52 8.05
CA PRO A 125 -9.72 -7.33 9.15
C PRO A 125 -11.19 -7.71 8.90
N ARG A 126 -11.52 -8.99 9.09
CA ARG A 126 -12.87 -9.59 8.89
C ARG A 126 -13.92 -9.02 9.87
N GLN A 127 -14.13 -7.71 9.88
CA GLN A 127 -15.00 -7.03 10.84
C GLN A 127 -16.41 -6.71 10.34
N THR A 128 -16.87 -7.25 9.21
CA THR A 128 -18.26 -7.01 8.81
C THR A 128 -18.90 -8.21 8.12
N GLN A 129 -19.06 -9.29 8.90
CA GLN A 129 -20.19 -10.21 8.77
C GLN A 129 -21.10 -10.05 10.00
N ARG A 130 -21.63 -8.85 10.21
CA ARG A 130 -22.81 -8.61 11.07
C ARG A 130 -23.59 -7.46 10.45
N ARG A 131 -24.90 -7.67 10.25
CA ARG A 131 -25.82 -6.94 9.34
C ARG A 131 -25.63 -7.46 7.91
N THR A 132 -26.38 -8.45 7.43
CA THR A 132 -27.85 -8.50 7.37
C THR A 132 -28.27 -9.96 7.15
N ALA A 133 -28.94 -10.54 8.15
CA ALA A 133 -29.90 -11.62 7.96
C ALA A 133 -31.14 -11.13 8.70
N ALA A 134 -32.08 -10.61 7.91
CA ALA A 134 -33.46 -10.42 8.30
C ALA A 134 -34.24 -11.58 7.67
#